data_AF-A0A357CZU2-F1
#
_entry.id   AF-A0A357CZU2-F1
#
_cell.length_a   1.000
_cell.length_b   1.000
_cell.length_c   1.000
_cell.angle_alpha   90.00
_cell.angle_beta   90.00
_cell.angle_gamma   90.00
#
_symmetry.space_group_name_H-M   'P 1'
#
loop_
_entity.id
_entity.type
_entity.pdbx_description
1 polymer ?
#
loop_
_entity_poly.entity_id
_entity_poly.type
_entity_poly.pdbx_seq_one_letter_code
_entity_poly.pdbx_strand_id
1 'polypeptide(L)' 'IELVTGRTHQIRAQMADIGHPLLGDGKYAENKDDRKMGFSYQALCSYSIEFKIRSEKPVLGYLDGKYLHTPKPEFLKLFE' A
#
# COMPACT_ATOMS: atom_id res chain seq x y z
N ILE A 1 -1.76 7.66 -1.01
CA ILE A 1 -3.01 6.89 -1.21
C ILE A 1 -3.63 6.67 0.16
N GLU A 2 -4.89 7.07 0.35
CA GLU A 2 -5.64 6.81 1.59
C GLU A 2 -6.74 5.79 1.30
N LEU A 3 -6.88 4.80 2.18
CA LEU A 3 -7.84 3.71 2.00
C LEU A 3 -9.17 4.03 2.70
N VAL A 4 -10.26 4.04 1.93
CA VAL A 4 -11.63 4.10 2.47
C VAL A 4 -12.17 2.68 2.74
N THR A 5 -11.78 1.71 1.91
CA THR A 5 -12.15 0.30 2.04
C THR A 5 -10.93 -0.61 1.92
N GLY A 6 -11.02 -1.84 2.42
CA GLY A 6 -9.93 -2.82 2.43
C GLY A 6 -10.14 -4.01 1.51
N ARG A 7 -10.69 -3.81 0.30
CA ARG A 7 -10.93 -4.93 -0.64
C ARG A 7 -9.59 -5.55 -1.09
N THR A 8 -9.60 -6.84 -1.41
CA THR A 8 -8.42 -7.56 -1.89
C THR A 8 -7.81 -6.85 -3.10
N HIS A 9 -6.51 -6.53 -3.00
CA HIS A 9 -5.75 -5.82 -4.05
C HIS A 9 -6.31 -4.47 -4.50
N GLN A 10 -7.13 -3.80 -3.68
CA GLN A 10 -7.86 -2.59 -4.08
C GLN A 10 -6.99 -1.54 -4.77
N ILE A 11 -5.88 -1.14 -4.14
CA ILE A 11 -4.96 -0.15 -4.71
C ILE A 11 -4.41 -0.60 -6.06
N ARG A 12 -3.95 -1.86 -6.15
CA ARG A 12 -3.31 -2.42 -7.34
C ARG A 12 -4.26 -2.42 -8.54
N ALA A 13 -5.49 -2.90 -8.32
CA ALA A 13 -6.50 -2.96 -9.37
C ALA A 13 -6.94 -1.55 -9.80
N GLN A 14 -7.18 -0.64 -8.86
CA GLN A 14 -7.61 0.72 -9.17
C GLN A 14 -6.53 1.51 -9.93
N MET A 15 -5.27 1.39 -9.53
CA MET A 15 -4.16 2.05 -10.21
C MET A 15 -3.98 1.55 -11.65
N ALA A 16 -4.12 0.23 -11.88
CA ALA A 16 -4.09 -0.32 -13.23
C ALA A 16 -5.30 0.11 -14.08
N ASP A 17 -6.50 0.13 -13.50
CA ASP A 17 -7.75 0.53 -14.18
C ASP A 17 -7.69 1.97 -14.72
N ILE A 18 -7.07 2.88 -13.97
CA ILE A 18 -6.85 4.27 -14.41
C ILE A 18 -5.65 4.44 -15.35
N GLY A 19 -5.02 3.35 -15.80
CA GLY A 19 -3.88 3.38 -16.72
C GLY A 19 -2.51 3.64 -16.08
N HIS A 20 -2.42 3.59 -14.75
CA HIS A 20 -1.18 3.82 -14.00
C HIS A 20 -0.84 2.64 -13.07
N PRO A 21 -0.62 1.42 -13.61
CA PRO A 21 -0.33 0.26 -12.79
C PRO A 21 0.95 0.44 -11.95
N LEU A 22 1.04 -0.30 -10.84
CA LEU A 22 2.20 -0.22 -9.95
C LEU A 22 3.42 -0.93 -10.56
N LEU A 23 4.60 -0.33 -10.38
CA LEU A 23 5.89 -0.94 -10.71
C LEU A 23 6.05 -2.29 -9.99
N GLY A 24 6.49 -3.31 -10.72
CA GLY A 24 6.70 -4.67 -10.20
C GLY A 24 5.41 -5.45 -9.95
N ASP A 25 4.23 -4.94 -10.34
CA ASP A 25 2.97 -5.65 -10.18
C ASP A 25 2.80 -6.74 -11.24
N GLY A 26 3.06 -8.00 -10.85
CA GLY A 26 2.94 -9.14 -11.74
C GLY A 26 1.52 -9.59 -12.11
N LYS A 27 0.47 -8.99 -11.53
CA LYS A 27 -0.93 -9.40 -11.79
C LYS A 27 -1.68 -8.37 -12.62
N TYR A 28 -1.48 -7.09 -12.35
CA TYR A 28 -2.22 -6.00 -12.97
C TYR A 28 -1.36 -5.17 -13.94
N ALA A 29 -0.10 -5.57 -14.20
CA ALA A 29 0.82 -4.92 -15.12
C ALA A 29 1.71 -5.92 -15.86
N GLU A 30 2.33 -5.48 -16.96
CA GLU A 30 3.40 -6.24 -17.62
C GLU A 30 4.71 -6.11 -16.83
N ASN A 31 5.08 -7.17 -16.12
CA ASN A 31 6.20 -7.16 -15.18
C ASN A 31 7.50 -7.74 -15.77
N LYS A 32 7.65 -7.78 -17.10
CA LYS A 32 8.82 -8.42 -17.72
C LYS A 32 10.08 -7.58 -17.56
N ASP A 33 9.97 -6.28 -17.81
CA ASP A 33 11.12 -5.37 -17.74
C ASP A 33 11.38 -4.89 -16.30
N ASP A 34 10.32 -4.65 -15.54
CA ASP A 34 10.35 -4.43 -14.09
C ASP A 34 11.18 -5.49 -13.35
N ARG A 35 10.94 -6.78 -13.63
CA ARG A 35 11.74 -7.88 -13.04
C ARG A 35 13.21 -7.82 -13.41
N LYS A 36 13.56 -7.44 -14.64
CA LYS A 36 14.97 -7.29 -15.05
C LYS A 36 15.64 -6.15 -14.28
N MET A 37 14.88 -5.13 -13.91
CA MET A 37 15.33 -4.01 -13.08
C MET A 37 15.31 -4.33 -11.57
N GLY A 38 14.93 -5.54 -11.17
CA GLY A 38 14.90 -6.00 -9.78
C GLY A 38 13.54 -5.86 -9.08
N PHE A 39 12.50 -5.38 -9.78
CA PHE A 39 11.16 -5.20 -9.20
C PHE A 39 10.33 -6.48 -9.35
N SER A 40 10.54 -7.41 -8.42
CA SER A 40 9.78 -8.68 -8.42
C SER A 40 8.41 -8.58 -7.75
N TYR A 41 8.14 -7.48 -7.05
CA TYR A 41 6.92 -7.26 -6.27
C TYR A 41 6.40 -5.84 -6.47
N GLN A 42 5.10 -5.65 -6.20
CA GLN A 42 4.47 -4.33 -6.29
C GLN A 42 5.20 -3.32 -5.40
N ALA A 43 5.56 -2.17 -5.98
CA ALA A 43 6.09 -1.01 -5.27
C ALA A 43 4.99 -0.35 -4.43
N LEU A 44 4.55 -1.06 -3.38
CA LEU A 44 3.46 -0.67 -2.49
C LEU A 44 3.84 -0.99 -1.06
N CYS A 45 3.75 0.00 -0.18
CA CYS A 45 4.04 -0.15 1.24
C CYS A 45 2.90 0.48 2.06
N SER A 46 2.50 -0.22 3.12
CA SER A 46 1.64 0.36 4.16
C SER A 46 2.49 1.27 5.04
N TYR A 47 2.70 2.51 4.58
CA TYR A 47 3.62 3.46 5.20
C TYR A 47 3.20 3.87 6.61
N SER A 48 1.89 4.05 6.84
CA SER A 48 1.35 4.49 8.12
C SER A 48 -0.02 3.90 8.39
N ILE A 49 -0.35 3.77 9.66
CA ILE A 49 -1.67 3.39 10.14
C ILE A 49 -2.04 4.24 11.37
N GLU A 50 -3.28 4.72 11.39
CA GLU A 50 -3.88 5.44 12.51
C GLU A 50 -5.16 4.70 12.93
N PHE A 51 -5.34 4.47 14.22
CA PHE A 51 -6.54 3.85 14.76
C PHE A 51 -7.48 4.90 15.32
N LYS A 52 -8.68 5.00 14.75
CA LYS A 52 -9.79 5.83 15.24
C LYS A 52 -10.96 4.96 15.63
N ILE A 53 -11.05 4.63 16.91
CA ILE A 53 -12.04 3.66 17.41
C ILE A 53 -13.29 4.42 17.87
N ARG A 54 -14.41 4.17 17.19
CA ARG A 54 -15.72 4.78 17.50
C ARG A 54 -16.69 3.72 18.00
N SER A 55 -16.43 3.20 19.20
CA SER A 55 -17.28 2.20 19.84
C SER A 55 -17.35 2.42 21.35
N GLU A 56 -18.50 2.17 21.96
CA GLU A 56 -18.75 2.38 23.39
C GLU A 56 -17.98 1.38 24.29
N LYS A 57 -17.71 0.16 23.79
CA LYS A 57 -16.94 -0.88 24.49
C LYS A 57 -15.97 -1.57 23.53
N PRO A 58 -14.86 -0.90 23.16
CA PRO A 58 -13.98 -1.42 22.13
C PRO A 58 -13.04 -2.50 22.68
N VAL A 59 -13.13 -3.71 22.10
CA VAL A 59 -12.19 -4.83 22.39
C VAL A 59 -10.73 -4.42 22.16
N LEU A 60 -10.48 -3.54 21.18
CA LEU A 60 -9.16 -3.02 20.85
C LEU A 60 -8.95 -1.56 21.31
N GLY A 61 -9.67 -1.09 22.34
CA GLY A 61 -9.63 0.30 22.80
C GLY A 61 -8.23 0.85 23.08
N TYR A 62 -7.29 -0.01 23.48
CA TYR A 62 -5.89 0.33 23.70
C TYR A 62 -5.13 0.79 22.45
N LEU A 63 -5.71 0.65 21.26
CA LEU A 63 -5.16 1.16 20.01
C LEU A 63 -5.68 2.56 19.67
N ASP A 64 -6.73 3.06 20.31
CA ASP A 64 -7.35 4.34 19.93
C ASP A 64 -6.35 5.50 20.01
N GLY A 65 -6.31 6.31 18.95
CA GLY A 65 -5.36 7.42 18.78
C GLY A 65 -3.91 6.99 18.51
N LYS A 66 -3.60 5.69 18.47
CA LYS A 66 -2.25 5.24 18.11
C LYS A 66 -2.00 5.46 16.64
N TYR A 67 -0.83 6.03 16.36
CA TYR A 67 -0.28 6.22 15.03
C TYR A 67 1.05 5.47 14.94
N LEU A 68 1.19 4.65 13.92
CA LEU A 68 2.40 3.89 13.62
C LEU A 68 2.81 4.20 12.19
N HIS A 69 4.11 4.31 11.95
CA HIS A 69 4.64 4.47 10.60
C HIS A 69 5.94 3.69 10.43
N THR A 70 6.29 3.39 9.18
CA THR A 70 7.56 2.77 8.82
C THR A 70 8.56 3.83 8.36
N PRO A 71 9.86 3.49 8.28
CA PRO A 71 10.79 4.24 7.44
C PRO A 71 10.32 4.30 5.98
N LYS A 72 10.91 5.21 5.20
CA LYS A 72 10.64 5.29 3.77
C LYS A 72 10.95 3.94 3.09
N PRO A 73 10.06 3.42 2.23
CA PRO A 73 10.31 2.20 1.46
C PRO A 73 11.51 2.37 0.52
N GLU A 74 12.28 1.29 0.32
CA GLU A 74 13.50 1.36 -0.49
C GLU A 74 13.26 1.75 -1.94
N PHE A 75 12.12 1.35 -2.51
CA PHE A 75 11.76 1.68 -3.91
C PHE A 75 11.57 3.17 -4.15
N LEU A 76 11.43 4.01 -3.11
CA LEU A 76 11.36 5.46 -3.28
C LEU A 76 12.68 6.09 -3.72
N LYS A 77 13.82 5.43 -3.46
CA LYS A 77 15.16 5.91 -3.86
C LYS A 77 15.32 6.10 -5.38
N LEU A 78 14.39 5.56 -6.17
CA LEU A 78 14.37 5.69 -7.64
C LEU A 78 13.83 7.04 -8.11
N PHE A 79 13.14 7.77 -7.23
CA PHE A 79 12.44 9.01 -7.53
C PHE A 79 12.98 10.21 -6.73
N GLU A 80 14.10 10.00 -6.02
CA GLU A 80 14.91 11.05 -5.39
C GLU A 80 15.93 11.59 -6.41
#